data_AF-A0A3T1D297-F1
#
_entry.id   AF-A0A3T1D297-F1
#
_cell.length_a   1.000
_cell.length_b   1.000
_cell.length_c   1.000
_cell.angle_alpha   90.00
_cell.angle_beta   90.00
_cell.angle_gamma   90.00
#
_symmetry.space_group_name_H-M   'P 1'
#
loop_
_entity.id
_entity.type
_entity.pdbx_description
1 polymer ?
#
loop_
_entity_poly.entity_id
_entity_poly.type
_entity_poly.pdbx_seq_one_letter_code
_entity_poly.pdbx_strand_id
1 'polypeptide(L)'
;MKKFFITISIFLLFLFTVNNVTFASNPKGDTLLDRAMNAYNPELKNTHLRVVQDKKVKEFKYKEQFIPVRDLFGPYVDSIKWDNKTKIAVVSNNSSELVLNFSGKNIVAKENQVVLPTEWIRVNKGRIEINAFVVAYLFDKYSDSYGDNERDQWEEELAFLDIKESEGIPGVRDGYLHVYILKEPLV
;
A
#
# COMPACT_ATOMS: atom_id res chain seq x y z
N MET A 1 -47.70 20.19 62.24
CA MET A 1 -46.24 20.45 62.28
C MET A 1 -45.58 19.39 61.42
N LYS A 2 -44.79 19.59 60.35
CA LYS A 2 -44.24 20.74 59.59
C LYS A 2 -44.13 20.26 58.12
N LYS A 3 -44.30 21.18 57.16
CA LYS A 3 -43.97 21.02 55.72
C LYS A 3 -42.44 21.16 55.51
N PHE A 4 -41.89 20.63 54.40
CA PHE A 4 -40.75 21.13 53.56
C PHE A 4 -40.26 19.96 52.66
N PHE A 5 -40.53 19.88 51.34
CA PHE A 5 -39.86 20.53 50.19
C PHE A 5 -38.32 20.37 50.13
N ILE A 6 -37.79 19.63 49.14
CA ILE A 6 -36.91 20.11 48.04
C ILE A 6 -36.25 18.93 47.26
N THR A 7 -36.53 18.99 45.96
CA THR A 7 -35.89 18.57 44.69
C THR A 7 -34.37 18.28 44.63
N ILE A 8 -33.97 17.61 43.53
CA ILE A 8 -32.64 17.55 42.85
C ILE A 8 -31.74 16.41 43.34
N SER A 9 -30.99 15.62 42.55
CA SER A 9 -30.81 15.31 41.13
C SER A 9 -29.52 14.43 41.10
N ILE A 10 -29.23 13.72 40.01
CA ILE A 10 -27.89 13.21 39.63
C ILE A 10 -27.40 11.97 40.42
N PHE A 11 -27.44 10.79 39.79
CA PHE A 11 -26.23 9.97 39.51
C PHE A 11 -26.59 8.76 38.62
N LEU A 12 -26.98 9.03 37.36
CA LEU A 12 -26.85 8.02 36.31
C LEU A 12 -25.37 8.08 35.88
N LEU A 13 -24.51 7.29 36.52
CA LEU A 13 -23.15 7.09 36.03
C LEU A 13 -23.23 6.16 34.82
N PHE A 14 -23.56 6.74 33.67
CA PHE A 14 -23.21 6.16 32.38
C PHE A 14 -21.68 6.04 32.37
N LEU A 15 -21.18 4.85 32.64
CA LEU A 15 -19.82 4.47 32.25
C LEU A 15 -19.80 4.47 30.72
N PHE A 16 -19.65 5.66 30.14
CA PHE A 16 -18.99 5.82 28.86
C PHE A 16 -17.56 5.33 29.07
N THR A 17 -17.36 4.01 28.91
CA THR A 17 -16.06 3.51 28.51
C THR A 17 -15.82 4.08 27.12
N VAL A 18 -15.17 5.24 27.09
CA VAL A 18 -14.43 5.67 25.92
C VAL A 18 -13.46 4.53 25.66
N ASN A 19 -13.79 3.69 24.67
CA ASN A 19 -12.82 2.83 24.04
C ASN A 19 -11.77 3.79 23.48
N ASN A 20 -10.70 4.02 24.23
CA ASN A 20 -9.49 4.55 23.66
C ASN A 20 -9.05 3.47 22.66
N VAL A 21 -9.43 3.66 21.40
CA VAL A 21 -8.77 2.98 20.30
C VAL A 21 -7.36 3.51 20.38
N THR A 22 -6.45 2.75 20.97
CA THR A 22 -5.02 2.96 20.80
C THR A 22 -4.77 2.76 19.32
N PHE A 23 -4.79 3.85 18.56
CA PHE A 23 -4.26 3.87 17.21
C PHE A 23 -2.82 3.36 17.31
N ALA A 24 -2.49 2.35 16.50
CA ALA A 24 -1.11 1.96 16.32
C ALA A 24 -0.32 3.23 15.98
N SER A 25 0.81 3.46 16.66
CA SER A 25 1.59 4.66 16.42
C SER A 25 1.93 4.78 14.94
N ASN A 26 1.65 5.93 14.33
CA ASN A 26 1.98 6.20 12.92
C ASN A 26 3.39 5.69 12.59
N PRO A 27 3.55 4.86 11.55
CA PRO A 27 4.86 4.38 11.12
C PRO A 27 5.82 5.56 10.91
N LYS A 28 7.01 5.48 11.51
CA LYS A 28 7.99 6.58 11.51
C LYS A 28 8.89 6.50 10.29
N GLY A 29 9.35 7.65 9.80
CA GLY A 29 10.27 7.73 8.66
C GLY A 29 10.16 9.07 7.94
N ASP A 30 11.25 9.51 7.31
CA ASP A 30 11.29 10.78 6.59
C ASP A 30 10.60 10.66 5.23
N THR A 31 10.70 9.50 4.58
CA THR A 31 10.04 9.19 3.31
C THR A 31 8.90 8.18 3.49
N LEU A 32 7.98 8.11 2.52
CA LEU A 32 6.95 7.07 2.51
C LEU A 32 7.57 5.67 2.49
N LEU A 33 8.69 5.47 1.78
CA LEU A 33 9.39 4.18 1.78
C LEU A 33 9.89 3.81 3.19
N ASP A 34 10.45 4.75 3.94
CA ASP A 34 10.89 4.50 5.32
C ASP A 34 9.71 4.13 6.21
N ARG A 35 8.59 4.86 6.09
CA ARG A 35 7.36 4.59 6.84
C ARG A 35 6.80 3.21 6.48
N ALA A 36 6.75 2.87 5.20
CA ALA A 36 6.32 1.56 4.71
C ALA A 36 7.21 0.43 5.25
N MET A 37 8.53 0.61 5.27
CA MET A 37 9.45 -0.38 5.82
C MET A 37 9.27 -0.56 7.34
N ASN A 38 9.09 0.54 8.06
CA ASN A 38 8.90 0.56 9.51
C ASN A 38 7.50 0.11 9.96
N ALA A 39 6.50 0.16 9.09
CA ALA A 39 5.16 -0.38 9.36
C ALA A 39 5.19 -1.91 9.56
N TYR A 40 6.14 -2.61 8.94
CA TYR A 40 6.30 -4.06 9.03
C TYR A 40 7.58 -4.45 9.77
N ASN A 41 8.71 -4.53 9.05
CA ASN A 41 10.04 -4.80 9.60
C ASN A 41 11.10 -4.56 8.49
N PRO A 42 11.96 -3.53 8.60
CA PRO A 42 12.95 -3.18 7.57
C PRO A 42 14.05 -4.25 7.36
N GLU A 43 14.20 -5.18 8.31
CA GLU A 43 15.20 -6.25 8.24
C GLU A 43 14.79 -7.40 7.32
N LEU A 44 13.51 -7.54 6.96
CA LEU A 44 13.06 -8.60 6.07
C LEU A 44 13.60 -8.36 4.66
N LYS A 45 14.46 -9.26 4.17
CA LYS A 45 15.11 -9.11 2.86
C LYS A 45 14.44 -9.89 1.73
N ASN A 46 13.41 -10.68 2.03
CA ASN A 46 12.73 -11.54 1.05
C ASN A 46 11.25 -11.17 0.96
N THR A 47 10.62 -11.47 -0.18
CA THR A 47 9.19 -11.23 -0.38
C THR A 47 8.48 -12.49 -0.86
N HIS A 48 7.33 -12.78 -0.24
CA HIS A 48 6.39 -13.80 -0.69
C HIS A 48 5.13 -13.08 -1.17
N LEU A 49 4.94 -13.00 -2.47
CA LEU A 49 3.80 -12.33 -3.08
C LEU A 49 2.69 -13.33 -3.34
N ARG A 50 1.46 -12.99 -2.93
CA ARG A 50 0.24 -13.73 -3.26
C ARG A 50 -0.78 -12.77 -3.85
N VAL A 51 -1.13 -12.94 -5.12
CA VAL A 51 -2.14 -12.12 -5.80
C VAL A 51 -3.42 -12.93 -5.98
N VAL A 52 -4.54 -12.38 -5.53
CA VAL A 52 -5.86 -13.00 -5.58
C VAL A 52 -6.80 -12.15 -6.44
N GLN A 53 -7.42 -12.78 -7.44
CA GLN A 53 -8.50 -12.20 -8.24
C GLN A 53 -9.46 -13.32 -8.66
N ASP A 54 -10.77 -13.11 -8.56
CA ASP A 54 -11.80 -14.10 -8.96
C ASP A 54 -11.57 -15.51 -8.41
N LYS A 55 -11.15 -15.60 -7.14
CA LYS A 55 -10.78 -16.85 -6.43
C LYS A 55 -9.56 -17.59 -7.00
N LYS A 56 -8.90 -17.04 -8.03
CA LYS A 56 -7.62 -17.54 -8.54
C LYS A 56 -6.49 -16.91 -7.74
N VAL A 57 -5.50 -17.75 -7.43
CA VAL A 57 -4.34 -17.36 -6.62
C VAL A 57 -3.08 -17.56 -7.45
N LYS A 58 -2.21 -16.55 -7.49
CA LYS A 58 -0.83 -16.65 -7.98
C LYS A 58 0.14 -16.38 -6.85
N GLU A 59 1.14 -17.22 -6.69
CA GLU A 59 2.14 -17.14 -5.63
C GLU A 59 3.55 -17.10 -6.19
N PHE A 60 4.37 -16.21 -5.63
CA PHE A 60 5.75 -16.01 -6.04
C PHE A 60 6.65 -15.76 -4.83
N LYS A 61 7.87 -16.31 -4.85
CA LYS A 61 8.87 -16.11 -3.80
C LYS A 61 10.12 -15.47 -4.37
N TYR A 62 10.53 -14.36 -3.77
CA TYR A 62 11.69 -13.57 -4.17
C TYR A 62 12.69 -13.49 -3.02
N LYS A 63 13.98 -13.60 -3.34
CA LYS A 63 15.09 -13.43 -2.39
C LYS A 63 15.56 -11.97 -2.33
N GLU A 64 14.59 -11.06 -2.34
CA GLU A 64 14.76 -9.62 -2.40
C GLU A 64 13.45 -8.93 -1.96
N GLN A 65 13.55 -7.66 -1.56
CA GLN A 65 12.43 -6.82 -1.13
C GLN A 65 11.63 -6.23 -2.29
N PHE A 66 11.98 -6.58 -3.52
CA PHE A 66 11.37 -6.04 -4.72
C PHE A 66 10.67 -7.16 -5.49
N ILE A 67 9.54 -6.84 -6.10
CA ILE A 67 8.73 -7.77 -6.88
C ILE A 67 8.65 -7.31 -8.33
N PRO A 68 8.73 -8.21 -9.33
CA PRO A 68 8.55 -7.83 -10.72
C PRO A 68 7.16 -7.23 -10.95
N VAL A 69 7.14 -6.05 -11.59
CA VAL A 69 5.90 -5.34 -11.94
C VAL A 69 4.98 -6.21 -12.80
N ARG A 70 5.56 -7.06 -13.66
CA ARG A 70 4.80 -7.99 -14.50
C ARG A 70 4.07 -9.07 -13.69
N ASP A 71 4.63 -9.53 -12.58
CA ASP A 71 4.01 -10.55 -11.74
C ASP A 71 2.88 -9.96 -10.88
N LEU A 72 3.01 -8.69 -10.49
CA LEU A 72 1.99 -7.94 -9.76
C LEU A 72 0.82 -7.48 -10.65
N PHE A 73 1.11 -6.98 -11.85
CA PHE A 73 0.11 -6.29 -12.69
C PHE A 73 -0.20 -6.97 -14.02
N GLY A 74 0.74 -7.73 -14.60
CA GLY A 74 0.66 -8.17 -16.00
C GLY A 74 -0.63 -8.87 -16.45
N PRO A 75 -1.25 -9.73 -15.62
CA PRO A 75 -2.54 -10.35 -15.94
C PRO A 75 -3.77 -9.46 -15.73
N TYR A 76 -3.61 -8.28 -15.13
CA TYR A 76 -4.68 -7.53 -14.45
C TYR A 76 -4.84 -6.10 -14.98
N VAL A 77 -4.01 -5.69 -15.94
CA VAL A 77 -3.97 -4.33 -16.48
C VAL A 77 -3.96 -4.39 -17.99
N ASP A 78 -4.42 -3.32 -18.64
CA ASP A 78 -4.51 -3.25 -20.11
C ASP A 78 -3.17 -3.50 -20.81
N SER A 79 -2.08 -2.88 -20.32
CA SER A 79 -0.76 -3.13 -20.88
C SER A 79 0.40 -2.74 -19.97
N ILE A 80 1.55 -3.39 -20.19
CA ILE A 80 2.84 -2.99 -19.62
C ILE A 80 3.82 -2.80 -20.78
N LYS A 81 4.33 -1.59 -20.96
CA LYS A 81 5.22 -1.23 -22.06
C LYS A 81 6.55 -0.69 -21.53
N TRP A 82 7.64 -1.03 -22.21
CA TRP A 82 8.96 -0.50 -21.95
C TRP A 82 9.46 0.27 -23.17
N ASP A 83 9.89 1.51 -22.96
CA ASP A 83 10.60 2.29 -23.95
C ASP A 83 12.10 2.33 -23.62
N ASN A 84 12.88 1.63 -24.45
CA ASN A 84 14.33 1.53 -24.27
C ASN A 84 15.08 2.85 -24.53
N LYS A 85 14.51 3.76 -25.33
CA LYS A 85 15.13 5.06 -25.66
C LYS A 85 14.95 6.04 -24.50
N THR A 86 13.74 6.11 -23.95
CA THR A 86 13.45 7.02 -22.83
C THR A 86 13.75 6.42 -21.47
N LYS A 87 13.94 5.09 -21.38
CA LYS A 87 14.13 4.34 -20.13
C LYS A 87 12.92 4.48 -19.20
N ILE A 88 11.72 4.45 -19.78
CA ILE A 88 10.45 4.56 -19.08
C ILE A 88 9.68 3.27 -19.27
N ALA A 89 9.13 2.75 -18.18
CA ALA A 89 8.08 1.75 -18.24
C ALA A 89 6.73 2.39 -17.95
N VAL A 90 5.69 1.94 -18.63
CA VAL A 90 4.32 2.40 -18.44
C VAL A 90 3.43 1.20 -18.17
N VAL A 91 2.66 1.25 -17.08
CA VAL A 91 1.56 0.34 -16.81
C VAL A 91 0.27 1.10 -17.08
N SER A 92 -0.48 0.70 -18.11
CA SER A 92 -1.75 1.33 -18.46
C SER A 92 -2.90 0.50 -17.92
N ASN A 93 -3.87 1.16 -17.29
CA ASN A 93 -5.15 0.54 -16.91
C ASN A 93 -6.23 1.63 -16.86
N ASN A 94 -7.45 1.33 -17.31
CA ASN A 94 -8.61 2.23 -17.20
C ASN A 94 -8.33 3.66 -17.76
N SER A 95 -7.61 3.75 -18.88
CA SER A 95 -7.17 5.03 -19.52
C SER A 95 -6.15 5.87 -18.72
N SER A 96 -5.72 5.39 -17.55
CA SER A 96 -4.67 6.00 -16.73
C SER A 96 -3.35 5.23 -16.85
N GLU A 97 -2.24 5.87 -16.50
CA GLU A 97 -0.91 5.35 -16.71
C GLU A 97 -0.02 5.53 -15.47
N LEU A 98 0.51 4.42 -14.96
CA LEU A 98 1.60 4.43 -13.99
C LEU A 98 2.94 4.51 -14.75
N VAL A 99 3.72 5.54 -14.47
CA VAL A 99 4.99 5.81 -15.12
C VAL A 99 6.14 5.46 -14.17
N LEU A 100 6.98 4.51 -14.59
CA LEU A 100 8.19 4.12 -13.89
C LEU A 100 9.40 4.67 -14.64
N ASN A 101 10.01 5.71 -14.07
CA ASN A 101 11.08 6.47 -14.72
C ASN A 101 12.47 6.01 -14.27
N PHE A 102 13.23 5.41 -15.19
CA PHE A 102 14.62 4.96 -14.94
C PHE A 102 15.65 5.82 -15.68
N SER A 103 15.24 6.96 -16.23
CA SER A 103 16.10 7.83 -17.04
C SER A 103 17.05 8.70 -16.21
N GLY A 104 16.79 8.85 -14.91
CA GLY A 104 17.48 9.79 -14.02
C GLY A 104 17.13 11.26 -14.28
N LYS A 105 16.18 11.55 -15.19
CA LYS A 105 15.70 12.90 -15.49
C LYS A 105 14.37 13.15 -14.82
N ASN A 106 14.10 14.38 -14.41
CA ASN A 106 12.76 14.74 -13.96
C ASN A 106 11.77 14.67 -15.15
N ILE A 107 10.58 14.13 -14.90
CA ILE A 107 9.50 14.02 -15.89
C ILE A 107 8.27 14.67 -15.30
N VAL A 108 7.65 15.56 -16.07
CA VAL A 108 6.36 16.15 -15.71
C VAL A 108 5.28 15.17 -16.10
N ALA A 109 4.48 14.74 -15.14
CA ALA A 109 3.32 13.89 -15.37
C ALA A 109 2.31 14.60 -16.29
N LYS A 110 1.71 13.85 -17.21
CA LYS A 110 0.49 14.28 -17.91
C LYS A 110 -0.72 14.10 -16.99
N GLU A 111 -1.86 14.68 -17.38
CA GLU A 111 -3.11 14.66 -16.59
C GLU A 111 -3.56 13.26 -16.15
N ASN A 112 -3.34 12.23 -16.97
CA ASN A 112 -3.70 10.84 -16.67
C ASN A 112 -2.51 9.96 -16.25
N GLN A 113 -1.39 10.57 -15.90
CA GLN A 113 -0.16 9.88 -15.54
C GLN A 113 0.18 10.07 -14.07
N VAL A 114 0.58 8.99 -13.43
CA VAL A 114 1.14 8.99 -12.07
C VAL A 114 2.58 8.51 -12.16
N VAL A 115 3.55 9.37 -11.82
CA VAL A 115 4.98 9.04 -11.91
C VAL A 115 5.46 8.55 -10.55
N LEU A 116 5.91 7.29 -10.46
CA LEU A 116 6.40 6.75 -9.21
C LEU A 116 7.74 7.37 -8.79
N PRO A 117 7.96 7.56 -7.47
CA PRO A 117 9.27 7.89 -6.92
C PRO A 117 10.33 6.85 -7.30
N THR A 118 11.51 7.34 -7.66
CA THR A 118 12.59 6.50 -8.20
C THR A 118 13.12 5.48 -7.19
N GLU A 119 13.01 5.77 -5.90
CA GLU A 119 13.44 4.91 -4.80
C GLU A 119 12.52 3.70 -4.57
N TRP A 120 11.29 3.73 -5.11
CA TRP A 120 10.36 2.60 -5.02
C TRP A 120 10.61 1.54 -6.10
N ILE A 121 11.38 1.88 -7.13
CA ILE A 121 11.49 1.09 -8.35
C ILE A 121 12.94 0.78 -8.65
N ARG A 122 13.18 -0.33 -9.35
CA ARG A 122 14.51 -0.64 -9.89
C ARG A 122 14.42 -1.49 -11.15
N VAL A 123 15.53 -1.52 -11.88
CA VAL A 123 15.75 -2.53 -12.93
C VAL A 123 16.77 -3.54 -12.41
N ASN A 124 16.41 -4.81 -12.41
CA ASN A 124 17.28 -5.90 -11.97
C ASN A 124 17.17 -7.07 -12.95
N LYS A 125 18.30 -7.51 -13.51
CA LYS A 125 18.38 -8.64 -14.46
C LYS A 125 17.33 -8.56 -15.59
N GLY A 126 17.12 -7.36 -16.13
CA GLY A 126 16.17 -7.10 -17.23
C GLY A 126 14.70 -7.07 -16.80
N ARG A 127 14.39 -7.18 -15.51
CA ARG A 127 13.05 -7.00 -14.96
C ARG A 127 12.92 -5.62 -14.34
N ILE A 128 11.75 -5.03 -14.54
CA ILE A 128 11.31 -3.86 -13.80
C ILE A 128 10.64 -4.35 -12.52
N GLU A 129 11.11 -3.86 -11.39
CA GLU A 129 10.67 -4.32 -10.07
C GLU A 129 10.26 -3.12 -9.21
N ILE A 130 9.30 -3.33 -8.31
CA ILE A 130 8.79 -2.35 -7.34
C ILE A 130 8.99 -2.87 -5.93
N ASN A 131 9.23 -1.97 -4.97
CA ASN A 131 9.46 -2.32 -3.58
C ASN A 131 8.17 -2.88 -2.95
N ALA A 132 8.26 -4.09 -2.39
CA ALA A 132 7.13 -4.82 -1.84
C ALA A 132 6.54 -4.16 -0.59
N PHE A 133 7.36 -3.48 0.22
CA PHE A 133 6.88 -2.77 1.40
C PHE A 133 5.97 -1.62 1.02
N VAL A 134 6.35 -0.85 0.00
CA VAL A 134 5.53 0.25 -0.50
C VAL A 134 4.20 -0.28 -1.02
N VAL A 135 4.19 -1.33 -1.83
CA VAL A 135 2.94 -1.91 -2.34
C VAL A 135 2.04 -2.39 -1.21
N ALA A 136 2.59 -3.09 -0.20
CA ALA A 136 1.81 -3.53 0.96
C ALA A 136 1.27 -2.33 1.76
N TYR A 137 2.06 -1.28 1.93
CA TYR A 137 1.71 -0.12 2.72
C TYR A 137 0.65 0.77 2.07
N LEU A 138 0.79 1.01 0.76
CA LEU A 138 -0.11 1.88 -0.01
C LEU A 138 -1.53 1.36 -0.09
N PHE A 139 -1.73 0.05 0.01
CA PHE A 139 -3.05 -0.57 -0.07
C PHE A 139 -3.39 -1.38 1.17
N ASP A 140 -2.69 -1.20 2.31
CA ASP A 140 -2.93 -2.01 3.51
C ASP A 140 -4.38 -1.86 3.97
N LYS A 141 -5.11 -2.97 4.17
CA LYS A 141 -6.50 -2.93 4.65
C LYS A 141 -6.68 -2.30 6.04
N TYR A 142 -5.59 -2.10 6.78
CA TYR A 142 -5.58 -1.47 8.11
C TYR A 142 -5.00 -0.05 8.10
N SER A 143 -4.83 0.54 6.92
CA SER A 143 -4.17 1.83 6.73
C SER A 143 -4.86 3.02 7.37
N ASP A 144 -6.19 2.97 7.57
CA ASP A 144 -6.94 4.02 8.28
C ASP A 144 -6.35 4.32 9.67
N SER A 145 -5.64 3.35 10.25
CA SER A 145 -4.97 3.51 11.54
C SER A 145 -3.63 4.26 11.49
N TYR A 146 -3.06 4.50 10.31
CA TYR A 146 -1.72 5.06 10.13
C TYR A 146 -1.68 6.58 10.20
N GLY A 147 -2.78 7.27 9.87
CA GLY A 147 -2.84 8.73 9.82
C GLY A 147 -1.77 9.35 8.90
N ASP A 148 -1.57 8.76 7.70
CA ASP A 148 -0.54 9.13 6.73
C ASP A 148 -1.17 9.69 5.44
N ASN A 149 -1.42 11.00 5.44
CA ASN A 149 -2.09 11.67 4.32
C ASN A 149 -1.35 11.52 2.97
N GLU A 150 -0.01 11.40 2.99
CA GLU A 150 0.75 11.20 1.76
C GLU A 150 0.43 9.81 1.18
N ARG A 151 0.39 8.78 2.03
CA ARG A 151 -0.03 7.43 1.62
C ARG A 151 -1.45 7.42 1.07
N ASP A 152 -2.38 8.13 1.70
CA ASP A 152 -3.78 8.16 1.27
C ASP A 152 -3.94 8.84 -0.10
N GLN A 153 -3.16 9.91 -0.35
CA GLN A 153 -3.08 10.52 -1.69
C GLN A 153 -2.55 9.53 -2.73
N TRP A 154 -1.51 8.77 -2.41
CA TRP A 154 -0.99 7.75 -3.31
C TRP A 154 -1.99 6.61 -3.57
N GLU A 155 -2.74 6.18 -2.56
CA GLU A 155 -3.80 5.17 -2.75
C GLU A 155 -4.87 5.66 -3.73
N GLU A 156 -5.33 6.91 -3.57
CA GLU A 156 -6.30 7.55 -4.46
C GLU A 156 -5.76 7.68 -5.90
N GLU A 157 -4.55 8.21 -6.05
CA GLU A 157 -3.90 8.38 -7.36
C GLU A 157 -3.69 7.03 -8.07
N LEU A 158 -3.48 5.94 -7.33
CA LEU A 158 -3.20 4.61 -7.87
C LEU A 158 -4.44 3.70 -7.94
N ALA A 159 -5.62 4.19 -7.58
CA ALA A 159 -6.87 3.41 -7.56
C ALA A 159 -7.18 2.76 -8.92
N PHE A 160 -6.75 3.40 -10.03
CA PHE A 160 -6.92 2.86 -11.39
C PHE A 160 -6.18 1.53 -11.63
N LEU A 161 -5.30 1.07 -10.74
CA LEU A 161 -4.60 -0.22 -10.83
C LEU A 161 -5.43 -1.41 -10.31
N ASP A 162 -6.68 -1.16 -9.88
CA ASP A 162 -7.64 -2.15 -9.42
C ASP A 162 -7.11 -3.04 -8.27
N ILE A 163 -6.23 -2.50 -7.43
CA ILE A 163 -5.87 -3.10 -6.15
C ILE A 163 -6.92 -2.67 -5.14
N LYS A 164 -7.70 -3.64 -4.66
CA LYS A 164 -8.74 -3.40 -3.66
C LYS A 164 -8.13 -3.20 -2.27
N GLU A 165 -7.25 -4.11 -1.90
CA GLU A 165 -6.54 -4.08 -0.62
C GLU A 165 -5.31 -4.98 -0.68
N SER A 166 -4.47 -4.82 0.33
CA SER A 166 -3.33 -5.67 0.60
C SER A 166 -3.18 -5.94 2.09
N GLU A 167 -2.39 -6.96 2.40
CA GLU A 167 -1.99 -7.29 3.77
C GLU A 167 -0.51 -7.67 3.76
N GLY A 168 0.29 -6.91 4.50
CA GLY A 168 1.68 -7.23 4.76
C GLY A 168 1.84 -7.99 6.09
N ILE A 169 2.34 -9.22 6.05
CA ILE A 169 2.61 -10.03 7.24
C ILE A 169 4.13 -10.27 7.37
N PRO A 170 4.79 -9.74 8.42
CA PRO A 170 6.20 -9.97 8.64
C PRO A 170 6.46 -11.40 9.15
N GLY A 171 7.14 -12.19 8.34
CA GLY A 171 7.57 -13.56 8.64
C GLY A 171 8.77 -13.59 9.57
N VAL A 172 8.52 -13.73 10.87
CA VAL A 172 9.56 -13.70 11.93
C VAL A 172 10.62 -14.80 11.76
N ARG A 173 10.22 -15.98 11.28
CA ARG A 173 11.11 -17.16 11.23
C ARG A 173 11.72 -17.43 9.86
N ASP A 174 11.01 -17.10 8.79
CA ASP A 174 11.46 -17.37 7.43
C ASP A 174 12.12 -16.15 6.77
N GLY A 175 12.02 -14.98 7.39
CA GLY A 175 12.65 -13.75 6.92
C GLY A 175 11.98 -13.17 5.67
N TYR A 176 10.70 -13.50 5.45
CA TYR A 176 9.90 -12.99 4.35
C TYR A 176 8.94 -11.89 4.83
N LEU A 177 8.75 -10.85 4.03
CA LEU A 177 7.51 -10.10 4.03
C LEU A 177 6.50 -10.86 3.16
N HIS A 178 5.43 -11.38 3.76
CA HIS A 178 4.32 -11.95 3.00
C HIS A 178 3.38 -10.82 2.59
N VAL A 179 3.25 -10.58 1.29
CA VAL A 179 2.37 -9.55 0.72
C VAL A 179 1.21 -10.24 0.02
N TYR A 180 0.03 -10.08 0.59
CA TYR A 180 -1.22 -10.54 0.00
C TYR A 180 -1.87 -9.36 -0.72
N ILE A 181 -2.23 -9.54 -1.99
CA ILE A 181 -2.89 -8.53 -2.81
C ILE A 181 -4.26 -9.07 -3.22
N LEU A 182 -5.31 -8.35 -2.89
CA LEU A 182 -6.65 -8.59 -3.41
C LEU A 182 -6.92 -7.57 -4.53
N LYS A 183 -7.24 -8.09 -5.71
CA LYS A 183 -7.65 -7.29 -6.87
C LYS A 183 -9.16 -7.22 -6.98
N GLU A 184 -9.66 -6.15 -7.59
CA GLU A 184 -11.07 -6.07 -7.97
C GLU A 184 -11.44 -7.17 -8.97
N PRO A 185 -12.69 -7.68 -8.94
CA PRO A 185 -13.16 -8.66 -9.91
C PRO A 185 -13.21 -8.06 -11.32
N LEU A 186 -13.03 -8.90 -12.34
CA LEU A 186 -13.22 -8.47 -13.72
C LEU A 186 -14.72 -8.19 -13.97
N VAL A 187 -15.03 -6.97 -14.44
CA VAL A 187 -16.40 -6.55 -14.81
C VAL A 187 -16.79 -7.09 -16.18
#